data_AF-A0A5R2N988-F1
#
_entry.id   AF-A0A5R2N988-F1
#
_cell.length_a   1.000
_cell.length_b   1.000
_cell.length_c   1.000
_cell.angle_alpha   90.00
_cell.angle_beta   90.00
_cell.angle_gamma   90.00
#
_symmetry.space_group_name_H-M   'P 1'
#
loop_
_entity.id
_entity.type
_entity.pdbx_description
1 polymer ?
#
loop_
_entity_poly.entity_id
_entity_poly.type
_entity_poly.pdbx_seq_one_letter_code
_entity_poly.pdbx_strand_id
1 'polypeptide(L)'
;MTAHDARLHAFRSDLADARLKGEVAADRFVTGRPARISVPVADIRKAPKLESGVNTQALFGDDVLVFEDREGWAWIQAERDGYVGYVADSMLGGRDHASTHIVSVPRTFLYPGPDLRFPIAGQLSMGSTVTVTGAADTRGTHYALLPSGEAMIAGHLRPIGEVAGDYVSVAETFLGTPYLWG
;
A
#
# COMPACT_ATOMS: atom_id res chain seq x y z
N MET A 1 11.78 -1.15 -30.29
CA MET A 1 10.77 -1.15 -29.21
C MET A 1 11.24 -2.11 -28.15
N THR A 2 11.62 -1.61 -26.98
CA THR A 2 11.78 -2.45 -25.80
C THR A 2 10.43 -3.10 -25.51
N ALA A 3 10.38 -4.42 -25.43
CA ALA A 3 9.16 -5.14 -25.11
C ALA A 3 8.65 -4.71 -23.73
N HIS A 4 7.34 -4.46 -23.59
CA HIS A 4 6.75 -4.15 -22.30
C HIS A 4 6.87 -5.36 -21.35
N ASP A 5 7.30 -5.09 -20.11
CA ASP A 5 7.31 -6.09 -19.04
C ASP A 5 5.93 -6.15 -18.39
N ALA A 6 5.24 -7.29 -18.48
CA ALA A 6 3.91 -7.51 -17.92
C ALA A 6 3.87 -7.42 -16.38
N ARG A 7 5.02 -7.43 -15.70
CA ARG A 7 5.11 -7.16 -14.27
C ARG A 7 5.02 -5.68 -13.95
N LEU A 8 5.32 -4.80 -14.90
CA LEU A 8 5.40 -3.35 -14.71
C LEU A 8 4.41 -2.58 -15.60
N HIS A 9 3.78 -3.25 -16.56
CA HIS A 9 2.80 -2.69 -17.47
C HIS A 9 1.56 -3.58 -17.43
N ALA A 10 0.39 -2.98 -17.17
CA ALA A 10 -0.84 -3.71 -17.00
C ALA A 10 -1.40 -4.18 -18.36
N PHE A 11 -0.91 -5.34 -18.83
CA PHE A 11 -1.47 -6.02 -19.99
C PHE A 11 -1.47 -7.56 -19.83
N ARG A 12 -2.51 -8.16 -20.36
CA ARG A 12 -2.70 -9.59 -20.64
C ARG A 12 -3.42 -9.72 -22.00
N SER A 13 -3.49 -10.91 -22.58
CA SER A 13 -4.03 -11.10 -23.93
C SER A 13 -5.48 -10.61 -24.10
N ASP A 14 -6.28 -10.66 -23.05
CA ASP A 14 -7.70 -10.28 -23.08
C ASP A 14 -7.97 -8.89 -22.50
N LEU A 15 -7.02 -8.28 -21.77
CA LEU A 15 -7.21 -7.02 -21.07
C LEU A 15 -5.91 -6.23 -20.95
N ALA A 16 -5.94 -4.96 -21.32
CA ALA A 16 -4.85 -4.03 -21.06
C ALA A 16 -5.35 -2.68 -20.53
N ASP A 17 -4.44 -1.96 -19.90
CA ASP A 17 -4.62 -0.55 -19.61
C ASP A 17 -4.77 0.25 -20.90
N ALA A 18 -5.77 1.14 -20.95
CA ALA A 18 -5.99 2.09 -22.04
C ALA A 18 -4.75 2.90 -22.43
N ARG A 19 -3.82 3.16 -21.49
CA ARG A 19 -2.54 3.84 -21.76
C ARG A 19 -1.62 3.07 -22.71
N LEU A 20 -1.78 1.75 -22.84
CA LEU A 20 -0.94 0.88 -23.68
C LEU A 20 -1.54 0.63 -25.08
N LYS A 21 -2.61 1.34 -25.44
CA LYS A 21 -3.31 1.11 -26.71
C LYS A 21 -2.41 1.44 -27.90
N GLY A 22 -2.21 0.44 -28.77
CA GLY A 22 -1.29 0.54 -29.91
C GLY A 22 0.15 0.13 -29.60
N GLU A 23 0.48 -0.11 -28.33
CA GLU A 23 1.81 -0.56 -27.89
C GLU A 23 1.80 -2.06 -27.58
N VAL A 24 0.67 -2.60 -27.11
CA VAL A 24 0.45 -4.02 -26.82
C VAL A 24 -0.78 -4.56 -27.54
N ALA A 25 -0.85 -5.88 -27.73
CA ALA A 25 -2.04 -6.57 -28.22
C ALA A 25 -2.89 -7.06 -27.04
N ALA A 26 -4.16 -6.67 -27.02
CA ALA A 26 -5.17 -7.16 -26.07
C ALA A 26 -6.58 -7.06 -26.68
N ASP A 27 -7.49 -7.94 -26.27
CA ASP A 27 -8.88 -7.95 -26.77
C ASP A 27 -9.65 -6.66 -26.39
N ARG A 28 -9.41 -6.14 -25.18
CA ARG A 28 -10.00 -4.87 -24.71
C ARG A 28 -9.01 -4.03 -23.91
N PHE A 29 -9.25 -2.72 -23.95
CA PHE A 29 -8.49 -1.70 -23.24
C PHE A 29 -9.40 -0.94 -22.28
N VAL A 30 -9.00 -0.80 -21.02
CA VAL A 30 -9.82 -0.13 -19.99
C VAL A 30 -9.01 0.87 -19.18
N THR A 31 -9.67 1.90 -18.66
CA THR A 31 -9.09 2.80 -17.67
C THR A 31 -9.19 2.15 -16.29
N GLY A 32 -8.06 2.05 -15.58
CA GLY A 32 -8.05 1.53 -14.22
C GLY A 32 -8.84 2.43 -13.25
N ARG A 33 -9.63 1.82 -12.37
CA ARG A 33 -10.35 2.52 -11.30
C ARG A 33 -9.43 2.75 -10.11
N PRO A 34 -9.30 3.98 -9.58
CA PRO A 34 -8.53 4.23 -8.36
C PRO A 34 -9.05 3.44 -7.17
N ALA A 35 -8.12 2.86 -6.40
CA ALA A 35 -8.36 2.23 -5.11
C ALA A 35 -7.11 2.38 -4.23
N ARG A 36 -7.17 1.90 -2.99
CA ARG A 36 -6.06 1.92 -2.04
C ARG A 36 -5.98 0.63 -1.25
N ILE A 37 -4.77 0.19 -0.91
CA ILE A 37 -4.58 -0.96 -0.01
C ILE A 37 -5.08 -0.59 1.40
N SER A 38 -6.01 -1.38 1.93
CA SER A 38 -6.67 -1.16 3.22
C SER A 38 -6.19 -2.12 4.33
N VAL A 39 -5.31 -3.07 4.01
CA VAL A 39 -4.69 -4.01 4.95
C VAL A 39 -3.22 -3.63 5.22
N PRO A 40 -2.61 -4.04 6.35
CA PRO A 40 -1.22 -3.71 6.66
C PRO A 40 -0.22 -4.05 5.56
N VAL A 41 -0.36 -5.26 4.98
CA VAL A 41 0.46 -5.79 3.89
C VAL A 41 -0.45 -6.60 2.96
N ALA A 42 -0.39 -6.34 1.66
CA ALA A 42 -1.10 -7.07 0.62
C ALA A 42 -0.10 -7.73 -0.33
N ASP A 43 -0.17 -9.06 -0.45
CA ASP A 43 0.62 -9.81 -1.44
C ASP A 43 0.07 -9.55 -2.84
N ILE A 44 0.90 -9.03 -3.74
CA ILE A 44 0.59 -8.93 -5.16
C ILE A 44 1.05 -10.21 -5.84
N ARG A 45 0.08 -11.04 -6.24
CA ARG A 45 0.29 -12.39 -6.75
C ARG A 45 0.32 -12.45 -8.26
N LYS A 46 0.99 -13.47 -8.81
CA LYS A 46 1.06 -13.69 -10.27
C LYS A 46 -0.28 -14.15 -10.89
N ALA A 47 -1.15 -14.76 -10.10
CA ALA A 47 -2.42 -15.32 -10.56
C ALA A 47 -3.48 -15.21 -9.44
N PRO A 48 -4.78 -15.20 -9.76
CA PRO A 48 -5.87 -15.02 -8.79
C PRO A 48 -6.15 -16.31 -8.00
N LYS A 49 -5.16 -16.77 -7.22
CA LYS A 49 -5.28 -17.92 -6.31
C LYS A 49 -4.22 -17.85 -5.21
N LEU A 50 -4.53 -18.41 -4.04
CA LEU A 50 -3.69 -18.33 -2.84
C LEU A 50 -2.36 -19.09 -2.98
N GLU A 51 -2.32 -20.13 -3.80
CA GLU A 51 -1.13 -20.94 -4.07
C GLU A 51 -0.21 -20.29 -5.11
N SER A 52 -0.63 -19.17 -5.71
CA SER A 52 0.19 -18.43 -6.66
C SER A 52 1.34 -17.72 -5.94
N GLY A 53 2.52 -17.74 -6.56
CA GLY A 53 3.67 -17.01 -6.06
C GLY A 53 3.41 -15.51 -5.93
N VAL A 54 4.04 -14.91 -4.92
CA VAL A 54 4.06 -13.47 -4.67
C VAL A 54 5.14 -12.83 -5.54
N ASN A 55 4.76 -11.76 -6.26
CA ASN A 55 5.68 -10.98 -7.09
C ASN A 55 6.32 -9.85 -6.29
N THR A 56 5.52 -9.20 -5.45
CA THR A 56 5.88 -8.08 -4.57
C THR A 56 4.80 -7.94 -3.47
N GLN A 57 5.01 -7.05 -2.51
CA GLN A 57 4.01 -6.63 -1.53
C GLN A 57 3.69 -5.14 -1.65
N ALA A 58 2.43 -4.78 -1.45
CA ALA A 58 1.99 -3.40 -1.23
C ALA A 58 1.61 -3.20 0.24
N LEU A 59 1.78 -1.98 0.73
CA LEU A 59 1.54 -1.62 2.13
C LEU A 59 0.22 -0.86 2.28
N PHE A 60 -0.32 -0.84 3.50
CA PHE A 60 -1.44 0.04 3.84
C PHE A 60 -1.22 1.47 3.32
N GLY A 61 -2.21 2.01 2.63
CA GLY A 61 -2.14 3.34 2.08
C GLY A 61 -1.52 3.44 0.69
N ASP A 62 -0.94 2.38 0.14
CA ASP A 62 -0.47 2.38 -1.25
C ASP A 62 -1.67 2.54 -2.20
N ASP A 63 -1.57 3.51 -3.10
CA ASP A 63 -2.56 3.74 -4.15
C ASP A 63 -2.36 2.77 -5.31
N VAL A 64 -3.47 2.27 -5.85
CA VAL A 64 -3.48 1.31 -6.96
C VAL A 64 -4.57 1.64 -7.98
N LEU A 65 -4.36 1.17 -9.21
CA LEU A 65 -5.38 1.16 -10.25
C LEU A 65 -5.92 -0.26 -10.42
N VAL A 66 -7.24 -0.44 -10.34
CA VAL A 66 -7.93 -1.72 -10.53
C VAL A 66 -8.48 -1.80 -11.95
N PHE A 67 -8.06 -2.82 -12.71
CA PHE A 67 -8.49 -3.02 -14.11
C PHE A 67 -9.56 -4.11 -14.26
N GLU A 68 -9.57 -5.07 -13.35
CA GLU A 68 -10.60 -6.10 -13.25
C GLU A 68 -10.83 -6.47 -11.80
N ASP A 69 -12.07 -6.78 -11.47
CA ASP A 69 -12.50 -7.32 -10.19
C ASP A 69 -13.46 -8.48 -10.48
N ARG A 70 -13.04 -9.71 -10.18
CA ARG A 70 -13.78 -10.92 -10.53
C ARG A 70 -13.44 -12.05 -9.58
N GLU A 71 -14.47 -12.76 -9.12
CA GLU A 71 -14.33 -13.99 -8.31
C GLU A 71 -13.47 -13.79 -7.03
N GLY A 72 -13.58 -12.63 -6.38
CA GLY A 72 -12.82 -12.32 -5.15
C GLY A 72 -11.41 -11.80 -5.39
N TRP A 73 -11.01 -11.55 -6.64
CA TRP A 73 -9.68 -11.09 -7.02
C TRP A 73 -9.74 -9.83 -7.86
N ALA A 74 -8.90 -8.87 -7.50
CA ALA A 74 -8.67 -7.68 -8.26
C ALA A 74 -7.32 -7.78 -9.00
N TRP A 75 -7.33 -7.53 -10.31
CA TRP A 75 -6.11 -7.33 -11.10
C TRP A 75 -5.76 -5.85 -11.10
N ILE A 76 -4.62 -5.53 -10.49
CA ILE A 76 -4.23 -4.17 -10.14
C ILE A 76 -2.86 -3.79 -10.67
N GLN A 77 -2.60 -2.49 -10.74
CA GLN A 77 -1.26 -1.92 -10.84
C GLN A 77 -1.01 -0.98 -9.66
N ALA A 78 0.09 -1.18 -8.95
CA ALA A 78 0.54 -0.25 -7.91
C ALA A 78 1.01 1.07 -8.53
N GLU A 79 0.52 2.21 -8.02
CA GLU A 79 0.91 3.52 -8.54
C GLU A 79 2.35 3.91 -8.14
N ARG A 80 2.85 3.38 -7.03
CA ARG A 80 4.17 3.72 -6.47
C ARG A 80 5.34 3.27 -7.35
N ASP A 81 5.29 2.04 -7.85
CA ASP A 81 6.40 1.37 -8.54
C ASP A 81 5.98 0.65 -9.83
N GLY A 82 4.69 0.71 -10.18
CA GLY A 82 4.15 0.16 -11.42
C GLY A 82 3.90 -1.35 -11.40
N TYR A 83 4.13 -2.05 -10.27
CA TYR A 83 3.95 -3.50 -10.22
C TYR A 83 2.52 -3.93 -10.49
N VAL A 84 2.37 -4.97 -11.30
CA VAL A 84 1.10 -5.53 -11.75
C VAL A 84 0.91 -6.93 -11.17
N GLY A 85 -0.30 -7.23 -10.72
CA GLY A 85 -0.67 -8.56 -10.29
C GLY A 85 -2.06 -8.61 -9.67
N TYR A 86 -2.30 -9.65 -8.89
CA TYR A 86 -3.59 -9.95 -8.29
C TYR A 86 -3.54 -9.79 -6.78
N VAL A 87 -4.55 -9.12 -6.22
CA VAL A 87 -4.81 -9.04 -4.78
C VAL A 87 -6.23 -9.53 -4.52
N ALA A 88 -6.52 -9.98 -3.29
CA ALA A 88 -7.90 -10.23 -2.91
C ALA A 88 -8.66 -8.89 -2.90
N ASP A 89 -9.89 -8.87 -3.43
CA ASP A 89 -10.72 -7.66 -3.51
C ASP A 89 -10.95 -6.99 -2.14
N SER A 90 -11.10 -7.80 -1.10
CA SER A 90 -11.24 -7.40 0.31
C SER A 90 -10.04 -6.65 0.89
N MET A 91 -8.88 -6.68 0.22
CA MET A 91 -7.69 -5.91 0.60
C MET A 91 -7.72 -4.46 0.07
N LEU A 92 -8.74 -4.10 -0.72
CA LEU A 92 -8.89 -2.79 -1.32
C LEU A 92 -9.94 -1.95 -0.59
N GLY A 93 -9.67 -0.67 -0.43
CA GLY A 93 -10.57 0.34 0.08
C GLY A 93 -10.70 1.54 -0.86
N GLY A 94 -11.56 2.49 -0.47
CA GLY A 94 -11.72 3.77 -1.16
C GLY A 94 -10.49 4.67 -1.03
N ARG A 95 -10.31 5.56 -2.02
CA ARG A 95 -9.26 6.59 -2.03
C ARG A 95 -9.86 7.95 -1.62
N ASP A 96 -10.62 7.95 -0.52
CA ASP A 96 -11.48 9.09 -0.13
C ASP A 96 -10.68 10.29 0.40
N HIS A 97 -9.49 10.04 0.93
CA HIS A 97 -8.60 11.07 1.47
C HIS A 97 -7.19 10.90 0.93
N ALA A 98 -6.52 12.00 0.61
CA ALA A 98 -5.10 11.96 0.30
C ALA A 98 -4.31 11.56 1.56
N SER A 99 -3.32 10.68 1.41
CA SER A 99 -2.37 10.42 2.49
C SER A 99 -1.58 11.70 2.78
N THR A 100 -1.34 11.99 4.05
CA THR A 100 -0.58 13.17 4.48
C THR A 100 0.74 12.81 5.14
N HIS A 101 0.83 11.59 5.69
CA HIS A 101 2.01 11.10 6.41
C HIS A 101 2.39 9.69 5.98
N ILE A 102 3.63 9.34 6.26
CA ILE A 102 4.23 8.02 6.09
C ILE A 102 4.79 7.53 7.43
N VAL A 103 4.64 6.24 7.69
CA VAL A 103 5.27 5.60 8.86
C VAL A 103 6.79 5.55 8.66
N SER A 104 7.53 6.11 9.61
CA SER A 104 8.98 6.32 9.54
C SER A 104 9.80 5.43 10.50
N VAL A 105 9.12 4.58 11.27
CA VAL A 105 9.72 3.56 12.15
C VAL A 105 9.43 2.16 11.61
N PRO A 106 10.25 1.13 11.90
CA PRO A 106 10.05 -0.23 11.36
C PRO A 106 8.64 -0.78 11.60
N ARG A 107 8.04 -0.47 12.75
CA ARG A 107 6.66 -0.85 13.11
C ARG A 107 6.03 0.17 14.05
N THR A 108 4.74 0.41 13.87
CA THR A 108 3.89 1.17 14.78
C THR A 108 2.53 0.48 14.95
N PHE A 109 1.71 0.98 15.88
CA PHE A 109 0.42 0.42 16.24
C PHE A 109 -0.71 1.43 16.05
N LEU A 110 -1.89 0.90 15.70
CA LEU A 110 -3.15 1.62 15.69
C LEU A 110 -3.85 1.39 17.02
N TYR A 111 -4.33 2.47 17.64
CA TYR A 111 -5.13 2.42 18.85
C TYR A 111 -6.54 2.93 18.55
N PRO A 112 -7.60 2.39 19.19
CA PRO A 112 -8.99 2.85 18.98
C PRO A 112 -9.25 4.29 19.46
N GLY A 113 -8.26 4.93 20.07
CA GLY A 113 -8.24 6.32 20.48
C GLY A 113 -6.82 6.74 20.91
N PRO A 114 -6.58 8.00 21.30
CA PRO A 114 -5.25 8.55 21.55
C PRO A 114 -4.67 8.10 22.90
N ASP A 115 -4.57 6.79 23.12
CA ASP A 115 -4.13 6.21 24.36
C ASP A 115 -3.47 4.83 24.11
N LEU A 116 -2.15 4.76 24.30
CA LEU A 116 -1.36 3.53 24.13
C LEU A 116 -1.68 2.40 25.11
N ARG A 117 -2.53 2.64 26.12
CA ARG A 117 -2.99 1.60 27.06
C ARG A 117 -4.22 0.86 26.54
N PHE A 118 -4.84 1.33 25.46
CA PHE A 118 -5.90 0.59 24.81
C PHE A 118 -5.36 -0.65 24.10
N PRO A 119 -6.16 -1.73 23.98
CA PRO A 119 -5.81 -2.84 23.10
C PRO A 119 -5.56 -2.33 21.69
N ILE A 120 -4.47 -2.79 21.06
CA ILE A 120 -4.14 -2.39 19.69
C ILE A 120 -5.25 -2.85 18.73
N ALA A 121 -5.63 -1.98 17.81
CA ALA A 121 -6.58 -2.28 16.72
C ALA A 121 -5.85 -2.88 15.50
N GLY A 122 -4.56 -2.60 15.36
CA GLY A 122 -3.73 -3.09 14.27
C GLY A 122 -2.28 -2.62 14.37
N GLN A 123 -1.50 -2.95 13.35
CA GLN A 123 -0.11 -2.53 13.22
C GLN A 123 0.19 -2.14 11.78
N LEU A 124 1.09 -1.18 11.60
CA LEU A 124 1.57 -0.72 10.30
C LEU A 124 3.10 -0.76 10.26
N SER A 125 3.65 -1.02 9.09
CA SER A 125 5.09 -1.09 8.84
C SER A 125 5.63 0.24 8.33
N MET A 126 6.95 0.44 8.42
CA MET A 126 7.60 1.55 7.71
C MET A 126 7.17 1.58 6.25
N GLY A 127 6.86 2.76 5.72
CA GLY A 127 6.41 2.93 4.35
C GLY A 127 4.89 2.97 4.17
N SER A 128 4.11 2.47 5.13
CA SER A 128 2.65 2.64 5.12
C SER A 128 2.28 4.12 5.15
N THR A 129 1.29 4.53 4.36
CA THR A 129 0.83 5.92 4.32
C THR A 129 -0.54 6.09 4.97
N VAL A 130 -0.75 7.21 5.65
CA VAL A 130 -1.98 7.50 6.39
C VAL A 130 -2.42 8.94 6.16
N THR A 131 -3.73 9.18 6.29
CA THR A 131 -4.28 10.52 6.41
C THR A 131 -4.37 10.88 7.89
N VAL A 132 -3.71 11.96 8.30
CA VAL A 132 -3.86 12.56 9.63
C VAL A 132 -4.87 13.71 9.54
N THR A 133 -5.91 13.65 10.36
CA THR A 133 -7.01 14.64 10.41
C THR A 133 -6.99 15.50 11.67
N GLY A 134 -6.20 15.13 12.67
CA GLY A 134 -6.08 15.87 13.92
C GLY A 134 -4.94 15.37 14.78
N ALA A 135 -4.80 15.98 15.95
CA ALA A 135 -3.82 15.60 16.95
C ALA A 135 -4.45 15.59 18.34
N ALA A 136 -3.89 14.79 19.23
CA ALA A 136 -4.30 14.72 20.62
C ALA A 136 -3.09 14.48 21.54
N ASP A 137 -3.23 14.93 22.78
CA ASP A 137 -2.22 14.78 23.82
C ASP A 137 -2.79 14.00 24.99
N THR A 138 -2.20 12.83 25.28
CA THR A 138 -2.61 12.02 26.42
C THR A 138 -1.38 11.60 27.21
N ARG A 139 -1.29 12.13 28.44
CA ARG A 139 -0.22 11.81 29.41
C ARG A 139 1.18 12.00 28.83
N GLY A 140 1.38 13.11 28.11
CA GLY A 140 2.66 13.49 27.52
C GLY A 140 3.04 12.73 26.25
N THR A 141 2.14 11.92 25.69
CA THR A 141 2.31 11.33 24.36
C THR A 141 1.45 12.07 23.35
N HIS A 142 2.07 12.54 22.27
CA HIS A 142 1.39 13.13 21.13
C HIS A 142 0.89 12.05 20.17
N TYR A 143 -0.38 12.15 19.78
CA TYR A 143 -1.02 11.24 18.86
C TYR A 143 -1.49 11.97 17.60
N ALA A 144 -1.37 11.30 16.46
CA ALA A 144 -2.03 11.66 15.23
C ALA A 144 -3.36 10.89 15.12
N LEU A 145 -4.44 11.59 14.79
CA LEU A 145 -5.78 11.03 14.62
C LEU A 145 -6.04 10.74 13.14
N LEU A 146 -6.70 9.61 12.87
CA LEU A 146 -7.06 9.14 11.54
C LEU A 146 -8.56 9.38 11.27
N PRO A 147 -9.01 9.39 9.99
CA PRO A 147 -10.43 9.49 9.65
C PRO A 147 -11.31 8.40 10.30
N SER A 148 -10.74 7.22 10.58
CA SER A 148 -11.42 6.12 11.26
C SER A 148 -11.73 6.38 12.74
N GLY A 149 -11.16 7.43 13.33
CA GLY A 149 -11.17 7.68 14.77
C GLY A 149 -10.02 7.00 15.53
N GLU A 150 -9.26 6.14 14.85
CA GLU A 150 -8.05 5.54 15.42
C GLU A 150 -6.95 6.59 15.60
N ALA A 151 -5.96 6.24 16.43
CA ALA A 151 -4.82 7.07 16.71
C ALA A 151 -3.50 6.31 16.58
N MET A 152 -2.44 7.03 16.20
CA MET A 152 -1.06 6.57 16.12
C MET A 152 -0.16 7.51 16.91
N ILE A 153 0.97 7.02 17.42
CA ILE A 153 1.98 7.89 18.04
C ILE A 153 2.55 8.83 16.96
N ALA A 154 2.42 10.14 17.15
CA ALA A 154 2.77 11.13 16.12
C ALA A 154 4.26 11.06 15.73
N GLY A 155 5.15 10.78 16.69
CA GLY A 155 6.58 10.64 16.44
C GLY A 155 6.97 9.43 15.58
N HIS A 156 6.05 8.52 15.28
CA HIS A 156 6.26 7.40 14.36
C HIS A 156 5.92 7.76 12.90
N LEU A 157 5.41 8.95 12.67
CA LEU A 157 4.97 9.45 11.38
C LEU A 157 5.86 10.60 10.92
N ARG A 158 5.93 10.77 9.60
CA ARG A 158 6.55 11.92 8.94
C ARG A 158 5.64 12.44 7.83
N PRO A 159 5.57 13.75 7.56
CA PRO A 159 4.86 14.26 6.38
C PRO A 159 5.37 13.61 5.08
N ILE A 160 4.45 13.33 4.15
CA ILE A 160 4.82 12.87 2.82
C ILE A 160 5.64 13.97 2.12
N GLY A 161 6.71 13.56 1.43
CA GLY A 161 7.66 14.44 0.76
C GLY A 161 8.92 14.76 1.58
N GLU A 162 8.91 14.50 2.88
CA GLU A 162 10.11 14.64 3.71
C GLU A 162 10.91 13.33 3.74
N VAL A 163 12.14 13.39 3.25
CA VAL A 163 13.04 12.22 3.15
C VAL A 163 13.94 12.08 4.37
N ALA A 164 14.37 10.85 4.68
CA ALA A 164 15.34 10.64 5.75
C ALA A 164 16.69 11.25 5.36
N GLY A 165 17.38 11.85 6.33
CA GLY A 165 18.68 12.48 6.07
C GLY A 165 19.78 11.48 5.69
N ASP A 166 19.68 10.24 6.16
CA ASP A 166 20.62 9.16 5.85
C ASP A 166 19.88 7.84 5.63
N TYR A 167 20.00 7.28 4.43
CA TYR A 167 19.40 5.99 4.06
C TYR A 167 20.14 4.80 4.70
N VAL A 168 21.41 4.96 5.08
CA VAL A 168 22.17 3.91 5.78
C VAL A 168 21.60 3.71 7.17
N SER A 169 21.44 4.79 7.93
CA SER A 169 20.77 4.77 9.24
C SER A 169 19.37 4.14 9.19
N VAL A 170 18.60 4.40 8.12
CA VAL A 170 17.29 3.75 7.91
C VAL A 170 17.46 2.25 7.68
N ALA A 171 18.38 1.84 6.81
CA ALA A 171 18.63 0.42 6.54
C ALA A 171 19.10 -0.34 7.79
N GLU A 172 19.91 0.27 8.65
CA GLU A 172 20.38 -0.32 9.91
C GLU A 172 19.24 -0.66 10.87
N THR A 173 18.09 0.04 10.79
CA THR A 173 16.90 -0.28 11.61
C THR A 173 16.27 -1.64 11.26
N PHE A 174 16.64 -2.24 10.13
CA PHE A 174 16.12 -3.53 9.67
C PHE A 174 17.09 -4.70 9.91
N LEU A 175 18.26 -4.47 10.53
CA LEU A 175 19.20 -5.54 10.85
C LEU A 175 18.52 -6.66 11.66
N GLY A 176 18.67 -7.90 11.20
CA GLY A 176 18.02 -9.08 11.79
C GLY A 176 16.60 -9.37 11.28
N THR A 177 16.05 -8.54 10.38
CA THR A 177 14.79 -8.86 9.69
C THR A 177 14.99 -10.07 8.77
N PRO A 178 14.15 -11.11 8.87
CA PRO A 178 14.30 -12.29 8.05
C PRO A 178 14.00 -11.98 6.57
N TYR A 179 14.71 -12.67 5.69
CA TYR A 179 14.42 -12.64 4.26
C TYR A 179 13.08 -13.33 3.97
N LEU A 180 12.23 -12.66 3.19
CA LEU A 180 11.02 -13.21 2.60
C LEU A 180 11.09 -12.98 1.08
N TRP A 181 10.83 -14.02 0.29
CA TRP A 181 10.71 -13.89 -1.16
C TRP A 181 9.35 -13.29 -1.52
N GLY A 182 9.36 -12.32 -2.45
CA GLY A 182 8.19 -11.56 -2.89
C GLY A 182 8.34 -10.12 -2.47
#